data_AF-J2PTX4-F1
#
_entry.id   AF-J2PTX4-F1
#
_cell.length_a   1.000
_cell.length_b   1.000
_cell.length_c   1.000
_cell.angle_alpha   90.00
_cell.angle_beta   90.00
_cell.angle_gamma   90.00
#
_symmetry.space_group_name_H-M   'P 1'
#
loop_
_entity.id
_entity.type
_entity.pdbx_description
1 polymer ?
#
loop_
_entity_poly.entity_id
_entity_poly.type
_entity_poly.pdbx_seq_one_letter_code
_entity_poly.pdbx_strand_id
1 'polypeptide(L)'
;MFKDGKPTGAANDVGSAIPTPTQDEEWAQARERDELFEDILDIEGPMRLAMTAVAGFAQPGIAELDRGLAVLDGRIPEAASLQLRAHANALSAAADANDVTGVRAAQGTIVDMLALLRHGE
;
A
#
# COMPACT_ATOMS: atom_id res chain seq x y z
N MET A 1 48.69 -40.74 37.59
CA MET A 1 48.01 -39.78 38.49
C MET A 1 47.04 -38.98 37.66
N PHE A 2 45.76 -39.31 37.72
CA PHE A 2 44.68 -38.50 37.14
C PHE A 2 44.39 -37.34 38.08
N LYS A 3 44.26 -36.11 37.56
CA LYS A 3 43.75 -34.97 38.31
C LYS A 3 42.46 -34.50 37.65
N ASP A 4 41.38 -34.64 38.40
CA ASP A 4 40.07 -34.07 38.14
C ASP A 4 40.12 -32.55 38.00
N GLY A 5 39.54 -32.04 36.92
CA GLY A 5 39.22 -30.63 36.72
C GLY A 5 37.78 -30.51 36.21
N LYS A 6 36.87 -30.13 37.09
CA LYS A 6 35.43 -29.94 36.85
C LYS A 6 35.17 -28.91 35.72
N PRO A 7 34.11 -29.09 34.90
CA PRO A 7 33.71 -28.10 33.92
C PRO A 7 32.91 -26.98 34.61
N THR A 8 33.31 -25.72 34.39
CA THR A 8 32.56 -24.53 34.80
C THR A 8 32.43 -23.59 33.62
N GLY A 9 31.20 -23.31 33.21
CA GLY A 9 30.91 -22.31 32.17
C GLY A 9 29.54 -22.53 31.55
N ALA A 10 28.50 -22.35 32.36
CA ALA A 10 27.14 -22.26 31.88
C ALA A 10 26.92 -20.95 31.10
N ALA A 11 26.09 -21.05 30.07
CA ALA A 11 25.15 -20.07 29.56
C ALA A 11 25.69 -18.72 29.06
N ASN A 12 25.66 -18.55 27.73
CA ASN A 12 24.93 -17.44 27.13
C ASN A 12 24.56 -17.83 25.70
N ASP A 13 23.67 -18.82 25.62
CA ASP A 13 22.87 -19.03 24.42
C ASP A 13 21.75 -17.98 24.47
N VAL A 14 22.05 -16.77 24.00
CA VAL A 14 21.01 -15.78 23.71
C VAL A 14 20.36 -16.25 22.42
N GLY A 15 19.56 -17.31 22.55
CA GLY A 15 18.55 -17.66 21.58
C GLY A 15 17.65 -16.45 21.47
N SER A 16 17.93 -15.60 20.48
CA SER A 16 17.02 -14.56 20.02
C SER A 16 15.80 -15.30 19.47
N ALA A 17 14.91 -15.71 20.38
CA ALA A 17 13.62 -16.25 20.05
C ALA A 17 12.88 -15.09 19.38
N ILE A 18 12.93 -15.06 18.05
CA ILE A 18 12.01 -14.26 17.26
C ILE A 18 10.63 -14.70 17.74
N PRO A 19 9.84 -13.81 18.36
CA PRO A 19 8.52 -14.20 18.82
C PRO A 19 7.75 -14.70 17.60
N THR A 20 7.43 -15.99 17.60
CA THR A 20 6.53 -16.55 16.60
C THR A 20 5.18 -15.90 16.84
N PRO A 21 4.60 -15.20 15.85
CA PRO A 21 3.27 -14.63 16.01
C PRO A 21 2.32 -15.74 16.45
N THR A 22 1.50 -15.43 17.44
CA THR A 22 0.43 -16.34 17.86
C THR A 22 -0.56 -16.51 16.72
N GLN A 23 -1.26 -17.63 16.69
CA GLN A 23 -2.26 -17.90 15.66
C GLN A 23 -3.28 -16.74 15.55
N ASP A 24 -3.67 -16.16 16.69
CA ASP A 24 -4.59 -15.01 16.73
C ASP A 24 -3.98 -13.74 16.09
N GLU A 25 -2.68 -13.50 16.24
CA GLU A 25 -1.97 -12.40 15.58
C GLU A 25 -1.83 -12.63 14.06
N GLU A 26 -1.64 -13.88 13.63
CA GLU A 26 -1.62 -14.23 12.20
C GLU A 26 -2.99 -14.01 11.56
N TRP A 27 -4.09 -14.42 12.22
CA TRP A 27 -5.45 -14.17 11.75
C TRP A 27 -5.80 -12.68 11.72
N ALA A 28 -5.35 -11.91 12.70
CA ALA A 28 -5.55 -10.46 12.74
C ALA A 28 -4.81 -9.76 11.59
N GLN A 29 -3.55 -10.11 11.33
CA GLN A 29 -2.78 -9.58 10.21
C GLN A 29 -3.36 -9.98 8.84
N ALA A 30 -3.84 -11.21 8.70
CA ALA A 30 -4.52 -11.65 7.48
C ALA A 30 -5.78 -10.82 7.21
N ARG A 31 -6.57 -10.55 8.26
CA ARG A 31 -7.78 -9.73 8.15
C ARG A 31 -7.47 -8.28 7.79
N GLU A 32 -6.46 -7.68 8.43
CA GLU A 32 -6.03 -6.31 8.12
C GLU A 32 -5.54 -6.17 6.67
N ARG A 33 -4.82 -7.19 6.16
CA ARG A 33 -4.42 -7.26 4.75
C ARG A 33 -5.59 -7.41 3.79
N ASP A 34 -6.56 -8.25 4.12
CA ASP A 34 -7.77 -8.41 3.30
C ASP A 34 -8.58 -7.11 3.26
N GLU A 35 -8.74 -6.43 4.40
CA GLU A 35 -9.41 -5.12 4.46
C GLU A 35 -8.66 -4.08 3.62
N LEU A 36 -7.32 -4.00 3.73
CA LEU A 36 -6.52 -3.09 2.89
C LEU A 36 -6.64 -3.41 1.39
N PHE A 37 -6.68 -4.69 1.04
CA PHE A 37 -6.82 -5.13 -0.34
C PHE A 37 -8.15 -4.65 -0.96
N GLU A 38 -9.26 -4.80 -0.24
CA GLU A 38 -10.57 -4.34 -0.68
C GLU A 38 -10.61 -2.81 -0.83
N ASP A 39 -10.06 -2.06 0.14
CA ASP A 39 -10.02 -0.60 0.05
C ASP A 39 -9.19 -0.09 -1.14
N ILE A 40 -8.13 -0.81 -1.53
CA ILE A 40 -7.38 -0.49 -2.75
C ILE A 40 -8.23 -0.75 -4.00
N LEU A 41 -8.97 -1.86 -4.04
CA LEU A 41 -9.82 -2.21 -5.18
C LEU A 41 -10.97 -1.22 -5.39
N ASP A 42 -11.56 -0.72 -4.30
CA ASP A 42 -12.62 0.29 -4.33
C ASP A 42 -12.16 1.61 -4.99
N ILE A 43 -10.85 1.85 -5.06
CA ILE A 43 -10.25 3.02 -5.73
C ILE A 43 -9.79 2.65 -7.14
N GLU A 44 -9.10 1.52 -7.28
CA GLU A 44 -8.53 1.06 -8.54
C GLU A 44 -9.61 0.81 -9.60
N GLY A 45 -10.73 0.18 -9.22
CA GLY A 45 -11.84 -0.14 -10.12
C GLY A 45 -12.43 1.10 -10.80
N PRO A 46 -12.93 2.09 -10.04
CA PRO A 46 -13.42 3.35 -10.59
C PRO A 46 -12.37 4.10 -11.41
N MET A 47 -11.09 4.09 -11.01
CA MET A 47 -10.01 4.74 -11.75
C MET A 47 -9.77 4.08 -13.13
N ARG A 48 -9.76 2.74 -13.18
CA ARG A 48 -9.65 2.00 -14.45
C ARG A 48 -10.85 2.25 -15.37
N LEU A 49 -12.06 2.30 -14.82
CA LEU A 49 -13.26 2.65 -15.59
C LEU A 49 -13.18 4.08 -16.11
N ALA A 50 -12.75 5.04 -15.28
CA ALA A 50 -12.55 6.42 -15.68
C ALA A 50 -11.54 6.54 -16.84
N MET A 51 -10.42 5.83 -16.81
CA MET A 51 -9.42 5.80 -17.91
C MET A 51 -10.05 5.41 -19.25
N THR A 52 -11.01 4.48 -19.25
CA THR A 52 -11.73 4.07 -20.47
C THR A 52 -12.78 5.10 -20.91
N ALA A 53 -13.35 5.86 -19.97
CA ALA A 53 -14.35 6.90 -20.21
C ALA A 53 -13.75 8.25 -20.66
N VAL A 54 -12.44 8.50 -20.46
CA VAL A 54 -11.72 9.70 -20.97
C VAL A 54 -11.67 9.74 -22.53
N ALA A 55 -12.35 8.82 -23.22
CA ALA A 55 -12.63 8.94 -24.66
C ALA A 55 -13.58 10.11 -25.02
N GLY A 56 -14.19 10.82 -24.05
CA GLY A 56 -14.76 12.14 -24.32
C GLY A 56 -15.84 12.61 -23.34
N PHE A 57 -15.45 13.28 -22.25
CA PHE A 57 -16.32 13.86 -21.20
C PHE A 57 -16.83 12.87 -20.16
N ALA A 58 -15.95 12.51 -19.23
CA ALA A 58 -16.34 12.31 -17.85
C ALA A 58 -15.22 12.91 -17.00
N GLN A 59 -15.59 13.80 -16.09
CA GLN A 59 -14.70 14.35 -15.08
C GLN A 59 -13.93 13.18 -14.45
N PRO A 60 -12.59 13.21 -14.41
CA PRO A 60 -11.84 12.14 -13.74
C PRO A 60 -12.43 11.99 -12.34
N GLY A 61 -12.54 10.76 -11.84
CA GLY A 61 -13.14 10.43 -10.55
C GLY A 61 -12.35 10.96 -9.35
N ILE A 62 -11.89 12.22 -9.40
CA ILE A 62 -11.05 12.91 -8.42
C ILE A 62 -11.73 12.89 -7.05
N ALA A 63 -13.04 13.11 -6.97
CA ALA A 63 -13.76 13.04 -5.70
C ALA A 63 -13.82 11.61 -5.11
N GLU A 64 -13.81 10.57 -5.95
CA GLU A 64 -13.69 9.17 -5.51
C GLU A 64 -12.25 8.86 -5.10
N LEU A 65 -11.28 9.35 -5.85
CA LEU A 65 -9.86 9.22 -5.58
C LEU A 65 -9.50 9.89 -4.24
N ASP A 66 -9.93 11.13 -4.00
CA ASP A 66 -9.65 11.85 -2.76
C ASP A 66 -10.26 11.13 -1.55
N ARG A 67 -11.48 10.60 -1.69
CA ARG A 67 -12.11 9.77 -0.65
C ARG A 67 -11.34 8.48 -0.41
N GLY A 68 -10.92 7.81 -1.48
CA GLY A 68 -10.08 6.62 -1.43
C GLY A 68 -8.74 6.85 -0.73
N LEU A 69 -8.04 7.92 -1.10
CA LEU A 69 -6.76 8.28 -0.50
C LEU A 69 -6.90 8.61 0.99
N ALA A 70 -8.04 9.18 1.41
CA ALA A 70 -8.32 9.39 2.83
C ALA A 70 -8.54 8.07 3.58
N VAL A 71 -9.11 7.04 2.94
CA VAL A 71 -9.26 5.69 3.52
C VAL A 71 -7.91 4.98 3.65
N LEU A 72 -6.98 5.19 2.71
CA LEU A 72 -5.64 4.61 2.75
C LEU A 72 -4.69 5.33 3.73
N ASP A 73 -5.08 6.48 4.27
CA ASP A 73 -4.23 7.27 5.15
C ASP A 73 -3.89 6.51 6.43
N GLY A 74 -2.60 6.35 6.72
CA GLY A 74 -2.11 5.56 7.86
C GLY A 74 -2.16 4.03 7.66
N ARG A 75 -2.63 3.53 6.51
CA ARG A 75 -2.71 2.09 6.19
C ARG A 75 -1.72 1.62 5.13
N ILE A 76 -1.15 2.58 4.40
CA ILE A 76 -0.06 2.35 3.45
C ILE A 76 1.21 3.08 3.91
N PRO A 77 2.40 2.69 3.42
CA PRO A 77 3.62 3.42 3.72
C PRO A 77 3.50 4.91 3.40
N GLU A 78 4.00 5.78 4.28
CA GLU A 78 3.89 7.24 4.13
C GLU A 78 4.43 7.74 2.78
N ALA A 79 5.55 7.17 2.32
CA ALA A 79 6.13 7.49 1.02
C ALA A 79 5.15 7.22 -0.14
N ALA A 80 4.41 6.11 -0.08
CA ALA A 80 3.41 5.77 -1.09
C ALA A 80 2.19 6.70 -1.00
N SER A 81 1.73 7.05 0.21
CA SER A 81 0.66 8.04 0.42
C SER A 81 1.03 9.41 -0.18
N LEU A 82 2.25 9.90 0.09
CA LEU A 82 2.73 11.16 -0.47
C LEU A 82 2.81 11.15 -2.00
N GLN A 83 3.29 10.06 -2.58
CA GLN A 83 3.36 9.91 -4.04
C GLN A 83 1.97 9.84 -4.67
N LEU A 84 1.04 9.08 -4.08
CA LEU A 84 -0.34 8.99 -4.57
C LEU A 84 -1.04 10.36 -4.52
N ARG A 85 -0.86 11.12 -3.44
CA ARG A 85 -1.39 12.50 -3.33
C ARG A 85 -0.77 13.43 -4.37
N ALA A 86 0.53 13.32 -4.64
CA ALA A 86 1.18 14.10 -5.68
C ALA A 86 0.60 13.82 -7.07
N HIS A 87 0.33 12.55 -7.40
CA HIS A 87 -0.30 12.18 -8.66
C HIS A 87 -1.78 12.56 -8.73
N ALA A 88 -2.53 12.50 -7.63
CA ALA A 88 -3.89 13.01 -7.56
C ALA A 88 -3.95 14.52 -7.83
N ASN A 89 -3.01 15.29 -7.27
CA ASN A 89 -2.87 16.72 -7.56
C ASN A 89 -2.51 16.97 -9.03
N ALA A 90 -1.60 16.18 -9.61
CA ALA A 90 -1.26 16.27 -11.02
C ALA A 90 -2.45 15.94 -11.94
N LEU A 91 -3.25 14.94 -11.57
CA LEU A 91 -4.49 14.58 -12.26
C LEU A 91 -5.50 15.74 -12.23
N SER A 92 -5.69 16.36 -11.07
CA SER A 92 -6.58 17.52 -10.90
C SER A 92 -6.13 18.69 -11.76
N ALA A 93 -4.83 19.03 -11.70
CA ALA A 93 -4.26 20.10 -12.51
C ALA A 93 -4.38 19.84 -14.01
N ALA A 94 -4.17 18.60 -14.46
CA ALA A 94 -4.34 18.22 -15.87
C ALA A 94 -5.82 18.29 -16.31
N ALA A 95 -6.74 17.89 -15.43
CA ALA A 95 -8.18 17.99 -15.68
C ALA A 95 -8.62 19.45 -15.84
N ASP A 96 -8.20 20.33 -14.93
CA ASP A 96 -8.49 21.76 -14.97
C ASP A 96 -7.92 22.43 -16.24
N ALA A 97 -6.75 21.97 -16.68
CA ALA A 97 -6.10 22.44 -17.91
C ALA A 97 -6.69 21.84 -19.20
N ASN A 98 -7.65 20.91 -19.12
CA ASN A 98 -8.13 20.09 -20.25
C ASN A 98 -7.00 19.34 -20.98
N ASP A 99 -5.92 18.99 -20.27
CA ASP A 99 -4.82 18.19 -20.78
C ASP A 99 -5.17 16.69 -20.70
N VAL A 100 -5.78 16.19 -21.76
CA VAL A 100 -6.18 14.77 -21.87
C VAL A 100 -4.98 13.83 -21.74
N THR A 101 -3.81 14.22 -22.24
CA THR A 101 -2.60 13.40 -22.15
C THR A 101 -2.11 13.34 -20.71
N GLY A 102 -2.06 14.48 -20.02
CA GLY A 102 -1.70 14.59 -18.61
C GLY A 102 -2.67 13.81 -17.70
N VAL A 103 -3.98 13.91 -17.96
CA VAL A 103 -5.01 13.13 -17.23
C VAL A 103 -4.74 11.63 -17.36
N ARG A 104 -4.53 11.12 -18.59
CA ARG A 104 -4.27 9.69 -18.81
C ARG A 104 -2.97 9.24 -18.17
N ALA A 105 -1.91 10.04 -18.25
CA ALA A 105 -0.62 9.73 -17.64
C ALA A 105 -0.75 9.63 -16.12
N ALA A 106 -1.36 10.63 -15.47
CA ALA A 106 -1.55 10.64 -14.02
C ALA A 106 -2.46 9.49 -13.55
N GLN A 107 -3.56 9.22 -14.24
CA GLN A 107 -4.44 8.08 -13.93
C GLN A 107 -3.69 6.74 -14.02
N GLY A 108 -2.91 6.53 -15.09
CA GLY A 108 -2.12 5.32 -15.27
C GLY A 108 -1.16 5.11 -14.11
N THR A 109 -0.40 6.16 -13.74
CA THR A 109 0.53 6.06 -12.61
C THR A 109 -0.16 5.77 -11.28
N ILE A 110 -1.32 6.39 -11.00
CA ILE A 110 -2.10 6.10 -9.79
C ILE A 110 -2.52 4.61 -9.76
N VAL A 111 -3.04 4.10 -10.88
CA VAL A 111 -3.47 2.69 -10.98
C VAL A 111 -2.28 1.74 -10.80
N ASP A 112 -1.13 2.02 -11.41
CA ASP A 112 0.07 1.20 -11.27
C ASP A 112 0.56 1.19 -9.83
N MET A 113 0.55 2.34 -9.15
CA MET A 113 0.92 2.43 -7.73
C MET A 113 -0.04 1.67 -6.81
N LEU A 114 -1.35 1.77 -7.04
CA LEU A 114 -2.36 1.01 -6.29
C LEU A 114 -2.16 -0.49 -6.50
N ALA A 115 -1.88 -0.92 -7.74
CA ALA A 115 -1.57 -2.31 -8.05
C ALA A 115 -0.31 -2.80 -7.32
N LEU A 116 0.77 -1.99 -7.27
CA LEU A 116 1.99 -2.32 -6.52
C LEU A 116 1.71 -2.49 -5.02
N LEU A 117 0.98 -1.54 -4.42
CA LEU A 117 0.60 -1.61 -3.01
C LEU A 117 -0.21 -2.88 -2.68
N ARG A 118 -1.08 -3.29 -3.59
CA ARG A 118 -1.87 -4.51 -3.48
C ARG A 118 -1.01 -5.78 -3.50
N HIS A 119 0.10 -5.77 -4.23
CA HIS A 119 1.01 -6.91 -4.35
C HIS A 119 2.10 -6.93 -3.25
N GLY A 120 2.22 -5.86 -2.46
CA GLY A 120 3.12 -5.80 -1.30
C GLY A 120 4.61 -5.73 -1.66
N GLU A 121 4.93 -5.21 -2.84
CA GLU A 121 6.31 -4.98 -3.31
C GLU A 121 6.80 -3.54 -3.04
#